data_AF-A0A7S2TNH8-F1
#
_entry.id   AF-A0A7S2TNH8-F1
#
_cell.length_a   1.000
_cell.length_b   1.000
_cell.length_c   1.000
_cell.angle_alpha   90.00
_cell.angle_beta   90.00
_cell.angle_gamma   90.00
#
_symmetry.space_group_name_H-M   'P 1'
#
loop_
_entity.id
_entity.type
_entity.pdbx_description
1 polymer ?
#
loop_
_entity_poly.entity_id
_entity_poly.type
_entity_poly.pdbx_seq_one_letter_code
_entity_poly.pdbx_strand_id
1 'polypeptide(L)'
;ARRLRPSRSAEEQTDGDITQAWSGEIPEDAPVTPSMVLEALRATRFPACTSRHSVMPPGTSSIDAFCVGLVGTNQPDISKYTHQAGKLALLLNRFLRDQQRQGDEPPPVMEYTSIQLNRNYASKPHRDGNNM
;
A
#
# COMPACT_ATOMS: atom_id res chain seq x y z
N ALA A 1 -7.34 -37.94 6.77
CA ALA A 1 -7.19 -36.78 7.67
C ALA A 1 -6.15 -35.82 7.09
N ARG A 2 -6.60 -34.71 6.49
CA ARG A 2 -5.74 -33.69 5.87
C ARG A 2 -5.12 -32.88 7.00
N ARG A 3 -3.80 -32.96 7.21
CA ARG A 3 -3.10 -32.18 8.24
C ARG A 3 -3.29 -30.70 7.91
N LEU A 4 -4.10 -30.01 8.71
CA LEU A 4 -4.18 -28.54 8.71
C LEU A 4 -2.76 -28.04 9.01
N ARG A 5 -2.14 -27.38 8.03
CA ARG A 5 -0.91 -26.64 8.30
C ARG A 5 -1.27 -25.56 9.33
N PRO A 6 -0.47 -25.38 10.40
CA PRO A 6 -0.69 -24.25 11.29
C PRO A 6 -0.71 -22.98 10.45
N SER A 7 -1.76 -22.17 10.62
CA SER A 7 -1.84 -20.84 10.04
C SER A 7 -0.56 -20.12 10.42
N ARG A 8 0.22 -19.66 9.43
CA ARG A 8 1.28 -18.69 9.69
C ARG A 8 0.60 -17.52 10.37
N SER A 9 0.78 -17.44 11.68
CA SER A 9 0.55 -16.26 12.50
C SER A 9 1.10 -15.08 11.72
N ALA A 10 0.28 -14.02 11.61
CA ALA A 10 0.62 -12.76 10.96
C ALA A 10 2.10 -12.48 11.21
N GLU A 11 2.91 -12.60 10.15
CA GLU A 11 4.34 -12.34 10.23
C GLU A 11 4.47 -10.93 10.79
N GLU A 12 4.96 -10.88 12.03
CA GLU A 12 5.10 -9.68 12.81
C GLU A 12 5.93 -8.72 11.98
N GLN A 13 5.24 -7.73 11.42
CA GLN A 13 5.80 -6.66 10.61
C GLN A 13 6.76 -5.89 11.52
N THR A 14 8.03 -6.31 11.55
CA THR A 14 9.14 -5.57 12.15
C THR A 14 9.46 -4.40 11.23
N ASP A 15 8.54 -3.46 11.24
CA ASP A 15 8.31 -2.49 10.18
C ASP A 15 8.27 -1.16 10.94
N GLY A 16 9.24 -0.28 10.70
CA GLY A 16 9.38 0.97 11.44
C GLY A 16 8.12 1.86 11.36
N ASP A 17 8.01 2.84 12.25
CA ASP A 17 6.91 3.80 12.22
C ASP A 17 7.03 4.78 11.05
N ILE A 18 5.92 5.14 10.41
CA ILE A 18 5.87 6.33 9.55
C ILE A 18 5.83 7.54 10.47
N THR A 19 7.01 8.00 10.85
CA THR A 19 7.20 9.18 11.72
C THR A 19 6.83 10.50 11.03
N GLN A 20 6.63 10.47 9.71
CA GLN A 20 6.24 11.64 8.92
C GLN A 20 5.40 11.17 7.72
N ALA A 21 4.09 11.36 7.80
CA ALA A 21 3.16 11.12 6.70
C ALA A 21 2.68 12.45 6.11
N TRP A 22 2.38 12.46 4.81
CA TRP A 22 1.74 13.61 4.19
C TRP A 22 0.37 13.88 4.82
N SER A 23 0.14 15.14 5.19
CA SER A 23 -1.06 15.59 5.91
C SER A 23 -1.79 16.75 5.23
N GLY A 24 -1.47 17.02 3.95
CA GLY A 24 -2.06 18.10 3.17
C GLY A 24 -3.57 17.95 2.93
N GLU A 25 -4.13 18.91 2.21
CA GLU A 25 -5.55 18.93 1.86
C GLU A 25 -5.79 18.20 0.53
N ILE A 26 -6.92 17.52 0.46
CA ILE A 26 -7.41 16.88 -0.76
C ILE A 26 -8.51 17.81 -1.30
N PRO A 27 -8.33 18.48 -2.46
CA PRO A 27 -9.33 19.38 -3.03
C PRO A 27 -10.67 18.67 -3.17
N GLU A 28 -11.77 19.23 -2.67
CA GLU A 28 -13.07 18.56 -2.75
C GLU A 28 -13.65 18.60 -4.17
N ASP A 29 -13.49 19.71 -4.87
CA ASP A 29 -14.14 19.99 -6.16
C ASP A 29 -13.24 19.84 -7.39
N ALA A 30 -11.98 19.40 -7.21
CA ALA A 30 -11.03 19.22 -8.32
C ALA A 30 -10.53 17.77 -8.41
N PRO A 31 -10.23 17.26 -9.62
CA PRO A 31 -9.56 15.97 -9.78
C PRO A 31 -8.19 15.97 -9.11
N VAL A 32 -7.81 14.84 -8.52
CA VAL A 32 -6.45 14.66 -8.00
C VAL A 32 -5.49 14.48 -9.17
N THR A 33 -4.44 15.30 -9.22
CA THR A 33 -3.45 15.27 -10.29
C THR A 33 -2.25 14.37 -9.94
N PRO A 34 -1.52 13.85 -10.94
CA PRO A 34 -0.31 13.09 -10.70
C PRO A 34 0.77 13.84 -9.90
N SER A 35 0.88 15.16 -10.07
CA SER A 35 1.84 15.99 -9.32
C SER A 35 1.52 16.03 -7.83
N MET A 36 0.25 16.16 -7.45
CA MET A 36 -0.18 16.12 -6.04
C MET A 36 0.18 14.79 -5.38
N VAL A 37 -0.05 13.68 -6.09
CA VAL A 37 0.32 12.35 -5.59
C VAL A 37 1.84 12.23 -5.45
N LEU A 38 2.60 12.70 -6.43
CA LEU A 38 4.06 12.67 -6.39
C LEU A 38 4.62 13.50 -5.23
N GLU A 39 4.06 14.69 -4.97
CA GLU A 39 4.44 15.53 -3.84
C GLU A 39 4.11 14.87 -2.50
N ALA A 40 2.92 14.28 -2.37
CA ALA A 40 2.52 13.56 -1.17
C ALA A 40 3.42 12.35 -0.88
N LEU A 41 3.79 11.58 -1.92
CA LEU A 41 4.72 10.47 -1.81
C LEU A 41 6.14 10.92 -1.44
N ARG A 42 6.60 12.07 -1.97
CA ARG A 42 7.91 12.67 -1.61
C ARG A 42 7.94 13.16 -0.16
N ALA A 43 6.83 13.72 0.33
CA ALA A 43 6.70 14.23 1.69
C ALA A 43 6.52 13.12 2.74
N THR A 44 6.19 11.90 2.31
CA THR A 44 5.98 10.75 3.19
C THR A 44 7.27 9.97 3.38
N ARG A 45 7.61 9.66 4.64
CA ARG A 45 8.71 8.78 4.98
C ARG A 45 8.29 7.32 4.81
N PHE A 46 9.15 6.54 4.17
CA PHE A 46 8.94 5.10 4.01
C PHE A 46 9.74 4.36 5.08
N PRO A 47 9.13 3.44 5.83
CA PRO A 47 9.86 2.60 6.77
C PRO A 47 10.62 1.52 6.01
N ALA A 48 11.71 1.04 6.63
CA ALA A 48 12.43 -0.12 6.14
C ALA A 48 11.59 -1.38 6.39
N CYS A 49 11.43 -2.17 5.35
CA CYS A 49 10.71 -3.42 5.33
C CYS A 49 11.69 -4.57 5.04
N THR A 50 11.71 -5.56 5.93
CA THR A 50 12.63 -6.71 5.84
C THR A 50 11.91 -8.02 5.53
N SER A 51 10.57 -8.06 5.62
CA SER A 51 9.77 -9.28 5.51
C SER A 51 9.45 -9.70 4.07
N ARG A 52 9.56 -8.80 3.09
CA ARG A 52 9.09 -9.04 1.71
C ARG A 52 10.15 -9.66 0.80
N HIS A 53 10.83 -10.71 1.27
CA HIS A 53 11.99 -11.32 0.61
C HIS A 53 11.79 -11.67 -0.88
N SER A 54 10.59 -12.09 -1.29
CA SER A 54 10.28 -12.48 -2.67
C SER A 54 10.38 -11.33 -3.68
N VAL A 55 10.23 -10.09 -3.22
CA VAL A 55 10.28 -8.89 -4.07
C VAL A 55 11.49 -8.00 -3.80
N MET A 56 12.38 -8.39 -2.87
CA MET A 56 13.60 -7.66 -2.57
C MET A 56 14.62 -7.78 -3.72
N PRO A 57 15.33 -6.70 -4.08
CA PRO A 57 16.47 -6.78 -4.99
C PRO A 57 17.58 -7.69 -4.43
N PRO A 58 18.31 -8.43 -5.29
CA PRO A 58 19.44 -9.25 -4.85
C PRO A 58 20.48 -8.43 -4.06
N GLY A 59 20.96 -8.96 -2.94
CA GLY A 59 21.98 -8.31 -2.12
C GLY A 59 21.48 -7.20 -1.20
N THR A 60 20.17 -6.95 -1.11
CA THR A 60 19.60 -5.96 -0.18
C THR A 60 19.08 -6.62 1.09
N SER A 61 19.26 -5.95 2.24
CA SER A 61 18.78 -6.41 3.55
C SER A 61 17.42 -5.83 3.95
N SER A 62 16.99 -4.76 3.30
CA SER A 62 15.67 -4.13 3.47
C SER A 62 15.27 -3.36 2.21
N ILE A 63 13.98 -3.04 2.11
CA ILE A 63 13.39 -2.18 1.08
C ILE A 63 12.54 -1.09 1.72
N ASP A 64 12.38 0.05 1.07
CA ASP A 64 11.48 1.10 1.53
C ASP A 64 10.06 0.80 1.05
N ALA A 65 9.22 0.28 1.94
CA ALA A 65 7.87 -0.14 1.57
C ALA A 65 6.90 -0.14 2.77
N PHE A 66 5.63 0.13 2.50
CA PHE A 66 4.54 -0.05 3.47
C PHE A 66 3.20 -0.24 2.75
N CYS A 67 2.19 -0.70 3.48
CA CYS A 67 0.86 -1.00 2.94
C CYS A 67 -0.21 -0.17 3.64
N VAL A 68 -1.09 0.47 2.88
CA VAL A 68 -2.31 1.15 3.38
C VAL A 68 -3.56 0.40 2.95
N GLY A 69 -4.65 0.50 3.71
CA GLY A 69 -5.89 -0.25 3.56
C GLY A 69 -5.99 -1.44 4.53
N LEU A 70 -6.74 -2.45 4.14
CA LEU A 70 -6.95 -3.67 4.92
C LEU A 70 -5.83 -4.69 4.66
N VAL A 71 -5.31 -5.27 5.74
CA VAL A 71 -4.27 -6.31 5.73
C VAL A 71 -4.74 -7.55 6.47
N GLY A 72 -4.19 -8.71 6.11
CA GLY A 72 -4.56 -10.01 6.69
C GLY A 72 -5.55 -10.80 5.83
N THR A 73 -5.44 -12.12 5.86
CA THR A 73 -6.22 -13.02 4.97
C THR A 73 -7.51 -13.51 5.61
N ASN A 74 -7.47 -13.94 6.87
CA ASN A 74 -8.60 -14.58 7.55
C ASN A 74 -9.34 -13.64 8.51
N GLN A 75 -8.64 -12.64 9.03
CA GLN A 75 -9.18 -11.59 9.89
C GLN A 75 -8.58 -10.29 9.37
N PRO A 76 -9.23 -9.65 8.38
CA PRO A 76 -8.72 -8.41 7.84
C PRO A 76 -8.80 -7.33 8.91
N ASP A 77 -7.72 -6.57 9.05
CA ASP A 77 -7.61 -5.44 9.96
C ASP A 77 -7.08 -4.22 9.20
N ILE A 78 -7.32 -3.02 9.73
CA ILE A 78 -6.78 -1.79 9.18
C ILE A 78 -5.27 -1.79 9.42
N SER A 79 -4.48 -1.58 8.37
CA SER A 79 -3.03 -1.55 8.54
C SER A 79 -2.63 -0.40 9.46
N LYS A 80 -1.61 -0.63 10.31
CA LYS A 80 -1.04 0.42 11.17
C LYS A 80 -0.68 1.70 10.40
N TYR A 81 -0.21 1.54 9.16
CA TYR A 81 0.16 2.66 8.29
C TYR A 81 -1.03 3.41 7.73
N THR A 82 -2.20 2.79 7.67
CA THR A 82 -3.44 3.50 7.34
C THR A 82 -3.81 4.45 8.45
N HIS A 83 -3.62 4.06 9.71
CA HIS A 83 -3.81 4.99 10.84
C HIS A 83 -2.83 6.16 10.79
N GLN A 84 -1.57 5.92 10.40
CA GLN A 84 -0.53 6.95 10.36
C GLN A 84 -0.61 7.85 9.12
N ALA A 85 -0.97 7.27 7.97
CA ALA A 85 -0.96 7.92 6.67
C ALA A 85 -2.36 7.90 6.02
N GLY A 86 -3.42 8.06 6.82
CA GLY A 86 -4.81 7.97 6.35
C GLY A 86 -5.14 8.99 5.25
N LYS A 87 -4.62 10.21 5.35
CA LYS A 87 -4.77 11.22 4.29
C LYS A 87 -4.08 10.83 2.99
N LEU A 88 -2.89 10.23 3.05
CA LEU A 88 -2.22 9.69 1.87
C LEU A 88 -3.04 8.55 1.25
N ALA A 89 -3.58 7.64 2.07
CA ALA A 89 -4.43 6.56 1.58
C ALA A 89 -5.69 7.09 0.86
N LEU A 90 -6.34 8.11 1.41
CA LEU A 90 -7.49 8.78 0.78
C LEU A 90 -7.10 9.48 -0.54
N LEU A 91 -5.97 10.18 -0.56
CA LEU A 91 -5.45 10.84 -1.77
C LEU A 91 -5.20 9.82 -2.89
N LEU A 92 -4.56 8.69 -2.57
CA LEU A 92 -4.25 7.63 -3.53
C LEU A 92 -5.52 6.96 -4.06
N ASN A 93 -6.48 6.64 -3.17
CA ASN A 93 -7.77 6.08 -3.56
C ASN A 93 -8.50 7.05 -4.53
N ARG A 94 -8.58 8.33 -4.14
CA ARG A 94 -9.20 9.35 -4.99
C ARG A 94 -8.50 9.49 -6.33
N PHE A 95 -7.17 9.50 -6.37
CA PHE A 95 -6.41 9.54 -7.61
C PHE A 95 -6.76 8.37 -8.52
N LEU A 96 -6.72 7.14 -8.02
CA LEU A 96 -7.04 5.94 -8.81
C LEU A 96 -8.46 6.00 -9.37
N ARG A 97 -9.42 6.39 -8.54
CA ARG A 97 -10.81 6.58 -8.95
C ARG A 97 -10.94 7.65 -10.04
N ASP A 98 -10.26 8.79 -9.89
CA ASP A 98 -10.31 9.88 -10.86
C ASP A 98 -9.64 9.49 -12.20
N GLN A 99 -8.61 8.64 -12.18
CA GLN A 99 -7.98 8.11 -13.40
C GLN A 99 -8.83 7.08 -14.14
N GLN A 100 -9.78 6.45 -13.45
CA GLN A 100 -10.70 5.47 -14.05
C GLN A 100 -11.98 6.12 -14.62
N ARG A 101 -12.20 7.42 -14.43
CA ARG A 101 -13.35 8.14 -15.01
C ARG A 101 -13.25 8.15 -16.52
N GLN A 102 -14.32 7.71 -17.19
CA GLN A 102 -14.47 7.80 -18.63
C GLN A 102 -15.62 8.74 -18.96
N GLY A 103 -15.31 10.01 -19.28
CA GLY A 103 -16.32 11.03 -19.54
C GLY A 103 -17.18 11.34 -18.30
N ASP A 104 -18.50 11.42 -18.49
CA ASP A 104 -19.47 11.74 -17.44
C ASP A 104 -19.93 10.51 -16.63
N GLU A 105 -19.41 9.31 -16.95
CA GLU A 105 -19.78 8.10 -16.21
C GLU A 105 -19.22 8.12 -14.78
N PRO A 106 -20.00 7.63 -13.79
CA PRO A 106 -19.49 7.49 -12.44
C PRO A 106 -18.27 6.56 -12.46
N PRO A 107 -17.21 6.88 -11.72
CA PRO A 107 -16.03 6.04 -11.69
C PRO A 107 -16.38 4.65 -11.15
N PRO A 108 -15.75 3.58 -11.69
CA PRO A 108 -15.97 2.24 -11.18
C PRO A 108 -15.59 2.16 -9.70
N VAL A 109 -16.27 1.26 -8.97
CA VAL A 109 -15.95 0.99 -7.58
C VAL A 109 -14.52 0.44 -7.51
N MET A 110 -13.68 1.01 -6.66
CA MET A 110 -12.34 0.51 -6.43
C MET A 110 -12.43 -0.90 -5.80
N GLU A 111 -12.02 -1.92 -6.55
CA GLU A 111 -12.11 -3.33 -6.12
C GLU A 111 -10.96 -3.78 -5.21
N TYR A 112 -10.09 -2.84 -4.82
CA TYR A 112 -8.92 -3.12 -4.00
C TYR A 112 -9.14 -2.67 -2.57
N THR A 113 -8.79 -3.55 -1.62
CA THR A 113 -8.87 -3.26 -0.19
C THR A 113 -7.59 -2.64 0.37
N SER A 114 -6.48 -2.71 -0.37
CA SER A 114 -5.18 -2.17 0.04
C SER A 114 -4.34 -1.69 -1.14
N ILE A 115 -3.38 -0.81 -0.84
CA ILE A 115 -2.39 -0.26 -1.77
C ILE A 115 -1.01 -0.48 -1.17
N GLN A 116 -0.18 -1.24 -1.88
CA GLN A 116 1.21 -1.45 -1.50
C GLN A 116 2.09 -0.36 -2.13
N LEU A 117 2.77 0.42 -1.29
CA LEU A 117 3.70 1.46 -1.71
C LEU A 117 5.13 0.94 -1.58
N ASN A 118 5.92 1.15 -2.63
CA ASN A 118 7.31 0.72 -2.76
C ASN A 118 8.12 1.91 -3.27
N ARG A 119 9.33 2.11 -2.75
CA ARG A 119 10.19 3.24 -3.14
C ARG A 119 11.59 2.76 -3.50
N ASN A 120 12.18 3.40 -4.52
CA ASN A 120 13.57 3.19 -4.96
C ASN A 120 13.92 1.79 -5.47
N TYR A 121 12.93 0.95 -5.84
CA TYR A 121 13.18 -0.32 -6.51
C TYR A 121 12.05 -0.70 -7.46
N ALA A 122 12.39 -1.45 -8.52
CA ALA A 122 11.40 -2.05 -9.41
C ALA A 122 10.76 -3.25 -8.69
N SER A 123 9.53 -3.08 -8.20
CA SER A 123 8.82 -4.18 -7.56
C SER A 123 8.53 -5.29 -8.57
N LYS A 124 8.93 -6.51 -8.26
CA LYS A 124 8.49 -7.69 -9.00
C LYS A 124 7.03 -8.01 -8.63
N PRO A 125 6.21 -8.55 -9.55
CA PRO A 125 4.92 -9.11 -9.19
C PRO A 125 5.10 -10.10 -8.04
N HIS A 126 4.30 -9.96 -6.99
CA HIS A 126 4.35 -10.87 -5.85
C HIS A 126 4.03 -12.28 -6.33
N ARG A 127 5.03 -13.18 -6.27
CA ARG A 127 4.81 -14.61 -6.48
C ARG A 127 4.53 -15.23 -5.13
N ASP A 128 3.25 -15.44 -4.83
CA ASP A 128 2.89 -16.28 -3.71
C ASP A 128 3.21 -17.73 -4.06
N GLY A 129 3.69 -18.53 -3.11
CA GLY A 129 4.14 -19.91 -3.37
C GLY A 129 3.05 -20.84 -3.90
N ASN A 130 1.80 -20.39 -3.89
CA ASN A 130 0.63 -21.07 -4.45
C ASN A 130 0.26 -20.64 -5.89
N ASN A 131 0.95 -19.66 -6.48
CA ASN A 131 0.73 -19.23 -7.87
C ASN A 131 1.73 -19.92 -8.83
N MET A 132 1.79 -21.27 -8.79
CA MET A 132 2.42 -22.09 -9.83
C MET A 132 1.36 -22.85 -10.62
#